data_AF-A0A517YSA5-F1
#
_entry.id   AF-A0A517YSA5-F1
#
_cell.length_a   1.000
_cell.length_b   1.000
_cell.length_c   1.000
_cell.angle_alpha   90.00
_cell.angle_beta   90.00
_cell.angle_gamma   90.00
#
_symmetry.space_group_name_H-M   'P 1'
#
loop_
_entity.id
_entity.type
_entity.pdbx_description
1 polymer ?
#
loop_
_entity_poly.entity_id
_entity_poly.type
_entity_poly.pdbx_seq_one_letter_code
_entity_poly.pdbx_strand_id
1 'polypeptide(L)'
;MPLTSNKRQFQTGCLLAAFCMMTITTPALQAQDSLIEPDTSDSATNPQIQVESKPTKVMLFKNGFGVVVSQADLLQAEKITPDHYGKPITFQTSLFPNAKLGSFWMSWTNNLALSNIKSTYAANKTQSVATDINEVIRANIGNMVAIELRSNDDKTKWIEATILDVPVVKNENPNEPRPLIQPPPQYANIVYLHNDNGVSAIYMHQIQSVRIKQSDTLPMIEKVENKPVLQFDTILPGRIAGVSPTVQTTYLAKGIAWSPSYVVDITGMTEENQQGSITAKAVVVNDLIDLEKVETELISGYPHIQFQDSESAMTLQPLNQYLQSIMSNREMRKRIPRSAMMNQARGYAGMAMDMEMAAAPQSPVKGETIEDLYFYQLDKIDLKKGERGYYPLFTNDIPANSIYTWNIPDFIDAYDNYRQPSPEEPQIVWHSLELTNKTDQPWTTAPAMTIKDGRILGQDSIKYTPVNSKTRLKITQALSVKAEIQEQEISRQRGAQKIDQMVYDVVTMEGTLALTNMKNDAVNLEITKLVSGELVSADEQPEAIRTPLGLGRANSQTTLKWKIHLEPGMKNALQIKYKYKFLTNGQRTKASMLRNQIQSIY
;
A
#
# COMPACT_ATOMS: atom_id res chain seq x y z
N MET A 1 35.02 68.03 34.52
CA MET A 1 33.82 68.90 34.60
C MET A 1 32.90 68.52 33.45
N PRO A 2 31.60 68.30 33.70
CA PRO A 2 31.08 67.31 34.67
C PRO A 2 30.10 66.30 33.99
N LEU A 3 30.11 65.00 34.35
CA LEU A 3 29.31 64.27 35.40
C LEU A 3 27.91 63.86 34.86
N THR A 4 27.33 62.66 35.05
CA THR A 4 27.40 61.59 36.08
C THR A 4 26.45 60.44 35.63
N SER A 5 26.47 59.15 36.05
CA SER A 5 27.13 58.33 37.08
C SER A 5 27.02 56.83 36.65
N ASN A 6 28.03 55.95 36.71
CA ASN A 6 28.62 55.18 37.83
C ASN A 6 27.64 54.23 38.58
N LYS A 7 27.87 52.92 38.78
CA LYS A 7 29.06 52.13 39.26
C LYS A 7 29.05 50.68 38.67
N ARG A 8 30.14 50.03 38.20
CA ARG A 8 31.29 49.31 38.86
C ARG A 8 30.87 48.22 39.87
N GLN A 9 31.36 46.96 39.92
CA GLN A 9 32.71 46.32 39.78
C GLN A 9 32.48 44.76 39.73
N PHE A 10 33.10 43.86 38.92
CA PHE A 10 34.49 43.33 38.81
C PHE A 10 35.13 42.93 40.16
N GLN A 11 35.62 41.71 40.43
CA GLN A 11 36.70 40.98 39.72
C GLN A 11 36.83 39.48 40.10
N THR A 12 37.46 38.77 39.16
CA THR A 12 38.16 37.47 39.11
C THR A 12 39.09 37.07 40.27
N GLY A 13 39.29 35.76 40.43
CA GLY A 13 40.49 35.16 41.05
C GLY A 13 40.57 33.63 40.85
N CYS A 14 41.59 33.18 40.11
CA CYS A 14 41.97 31.77 39.92
C CYS A 14 43.27 31.52 40.70
N LEU A 15 43.39 30.42 41.46
CA LEU A 15 44.67 29.75 41.71
C LEU A 15 44.48 28.31 42.24
N LEU A 16 45.41 27.46 41.84
CA LEU A 16 45.41 26.00 41.85
C LEU A 16 45.89 25.35 43.18
N ALA A 17 45.45 24.09 43.34
CA ALA A 17 46.13 22.93 43.92
C ALA A 17 46.16 22.69 45.44
N ALA A 18 45.51 21.59 45.86
CA ALA A 18 46.10 20.57 46.73
C ALA A 18 45.37 19.22 46.58
N PHE A 19 46.17 18.16 46.45
CA PHE A 19 45.84 16.73 46.36
C PHE A 19 45.33 16.16 47.70
N CYS A 20 44.36 15.24 47.69
CA CYS A 20 44.39 14.07 48.57
C CYS A 20 43.45 12.94 48.10
N MET A 21 44.00 11.73 48.06
CA MET A 21 43.36 10.45 47.76
C MET A 21 42.23 10.14 48.75
N MET A 22 41.11 9.59 48.26
CA MET A 22 40.16 8.86 49.10
C MET A 22 40.21 7.36 48.77
N THR A 23 40.59 6.62 49.79
CA THR A 23 40.61 5.17 49.92
C THR A 23 39.20 4.60 50.01
N ILE A 24 39.04 3.41 49.43
CA ILE A 24 37.85 2.56 49.48
C ILE A 24 37.75 1.91 50.86
N THR A 25 36.62 2.08 51.54
CA THR A 25 36.20 1.20 52.65
C THR A 25 34.67 1.04 52.65
N THR A 26 34.21 -0.16 52.29
CA THR A 26 32.88 -0.69 52.63
C THR A 26 32.73 -0.91 54.14
N PRO A 27 31.52 -0.74 54.69
CA PRO A 27 31.05 -1.70 55.67
C PRO A 27 29.61 -2.18 55.44
N ALA A 28 29.36 -3.32 56.06
CA ALA A 28 28.25 -4.24 55.89
C ALA A 28 26.93 -3.83 56.56
N LEU A 29 25.87 -4.45 56.05
CA LEU A 29 24.56 -4.76 56.66
C LEU A 29 24.42 -4.55 58.18
N GLN A 30 23.38 -3.81 58.56
CA GLN A 30 22.51 -4.17 59.69
C GLN A 30 21.05 -3.94 59.30
N ALA A 31 20.27 -5.03 59.32
CA ALA A 31 18.83 -5.03 59.17
C ALA A 31 18.16 -4.58 60.46
N GLN A 32 17.14 -3.74 60.35
CA GLN A 32 16.17 -3.47 61.41
C GLN A 32 14.79 -3.56 60.79
N ASP A 33 14.08 -4.63 61.14
CA ASP A 33 12.67 -4.85 60.84
C ASP A 33 11.83 -3.73 61.48
N SER A 34 11.20 -2.91 60.66
CA SER A 34 10.00 -2.18 61.03
C SER A 34 8.88 -2.55 60.06
N LEU A 35 7.90 -3.28 60.59
CA LEU A 35 6.60 -3.51 59.96
C LEU A 35 5.95 -2.15 59.72
N ILE A 36 5.98 -1.70 58.46
CA ILE A 36 5.13 -0.62 57.96
C ILE A 36 3.86 -1.30 57.46
N GLU A 37 2.76 -1.09 58.19
CA GLU A 37 1.41 -1.43 57.72
C GLU A 37 1.16 -0.77 56.35
N PRO A 38 0.46 -1.43 55.42
CA PRO A 38 0.16 -0.83 54.13
C PRO A 38 -0.75 0.37 54.34
N ASP A 39 -0.20 1.55 54.04
CA ASP A 39 -0.93 2.81 53.94
C ASP A 39 -2.03 2.66 52.90
N THR A 40 -3.27 2.45 53.37
CA THR A 40 -4.49 2.54 52.58
C THR A 40 -4.76 4.01 52.28
N SER A 41 -3.93 4.61 51.43
CA SER A 41 -4.30 5.82 50.72
C SER A 41 -5.01 5.42 49.44
N ASP A 42 -6.30 5.71 49.37
CA ASP A 42 -7.07 5.73 48.13
C ASP A 42 -6.28 6.53 47.09
N SER A 43 -5.68 5.83 46.11
CA SER A 43 -5.10 6.48 44.95
C SER A 43 -6.25 7.10 44.17
N ALA A 44 -6.50 8.39 44.36
CA ALA A 44 -7.49 9.13 43.59
C ALA A 44 -7.11 9.03 42.11
N THR A 45 -7.72 8.09 41.40
CA THR A 45 -7.54 7.93 39.96
C THR A 45 -8.05 9.18 39.26
N ASN A 46 -7.21 9.80 38.44
CA ASN A 46 -7.59 10.97 37.63
C ASN A 46 -8.91 10.71 36.89
N PRO A 47 -9.78 11.72 36.72
CA PRO A 47 -11.00 11.55 35.94
C PRO A 47 -10.64 11.08 34.52
N GLN A 48 -11.26 9.97 34.09
CA GLN A 48 -11.09 9.44 32.74
C GLN A 48 -12.13 10.04 31.82
N ILE A 49 -11.66 10.70 30.77
CA ILE A 49 -12.48 11.45 29.81
C ILE A 49 -12.24 10.92 28.40
N GLN A 50 -13.31 10.58 27.70
CA GLN A 50 -13.26 10.20 26.29
C GLN A 50 -13.17 11.44 25.43
N VAL A 51 -12.23 11.44 24.48
CA VAL A 51 -12.09 12.49 23.48
C VAL A 51 -12.15 11.91 22.08
N GLU A 52 -12.98 12.52 21.25
CA GLU A 52 -13.09 12.12 19.85
C GLU A 52 -11.82 12.48 19.09
N SER A 53 -11.25 11.51 18.37
CA SER A 53 -10.13 11.73 17.45
C SER A 53 -10.58 11.44 16.02
N LYS A 54 -10.46 12.43 15.13
CA LYS A 54 -10.89 12.33 13.73
C LYS A 54 -9.70 12.44 12.77
N PRO A 55 -9.69 11.71 11.65
CA PRO A 55 -8.73 11.99 10.57
C PRO A 55 -8.96 13.41 10.05
N THR A 56 -7.88 14.17 9.89
CA THR A 56 -7.90 15.53 9.31
C THR A 56 -7.16 15.59 7.98
N LYS A 57 -6.14 14.73 7.82
CA LYS A 57 -5.40 14.58 6.56
C LYS A 57 -5.05 13.12 6.30
N VAL A 58 -5.15 12.70 5.04
CA VAL A 58 -4.65 11.40 4.57
C VAL A 58 -3.77 11.57 3.34
N MET A 59 -2.68 10.81 3.27
CA MET A 59 -1.76 10.82 2.13
C MET A 59 -1.61 9.39 1.61
N LEU A 60 -2.04 9.14 0.37
CA LEU A 60 -2.32 7.80 -0.15
C LEU A 60 -1.24 7.38 -1.14
N PHE A 61 -0.72 6.17 -0.93
CA PHE A 61 0.13 5.50 -1.91
C PHE A 61 -0.68 4.50 -2.75
N LYS A 62 -0.13 4.09 -3.90
CA LYS A 62 -0.75 3.10 -4.79
C LYS A 62 -0.61 1.66 -4.31
N ASN A 63 0.15 1.41 -3.23
CA ASN A 63 0.51 0.07 -2.76
C ASN A 63 -0.37 -0.44 -1.59
N GLY A 64 -1.49 0.21 -1.28
CA GLY A 64 -2.37 -0.20 -0.18
C GLY A 64 -2.13 0.53 1.15
N PHE A 65 -1.16 1.45 1.19
CA PHE A 65 -0.78 2.20 2.39
C PHE A 65 -1.14 3.68 2.26
N GLY A 66 -1.40 4.31 3.40
CA GLY A 66 -1.48 5.75 3.51
C GLY A 66 -0.99 6.25 4.85
N VAL A 67 -0.52 7.50 4.87
CA VAL A 67 -0.28 8.22 6.11
C VAL A 67 -1.61 8.83 6.56
N VAL A 68 -1.97 8.60 7.81
CA VAL A 68 -3.14 9.18 8.44
C VAL A 68 -2.66 10.17 9.49
N VAL A 69 -3.23 11.36 9.44
CA VAL A 69 -3.13 12.37 10.48
C VAL A 69 -4.50 12.47 11.14
N SER A 70 -4.56 12.20 12.44
CA SER A 70 -5.77 12.32 13.23
C SER A 70 -5.57 13.33 14.35
N GLN A 71 -6.60 14.11 14.64
CA GLN A 71 -6.56 15.17 15.65
C GLN A 71 -7.69 14.94 16.66
N ALA A 72 -7.35 15.12 17.94
CA ALA A 72 -8.29 15.19 19.05
C ALA A 72 -8.27 16.61 19.62
N ASP A 73 -9.41 17.28 19.61
CA ASP A 73 -9.59 18.57 20.28
C ASP A 73 -10.02 18.31 21.72
N LEU A 74 -9.13 18.58 22.67
CA LEU A 74 -9.38 18.24 24.06
C LEU A 74 -10.55 19.04 24.63
N LEU A 75 -10.87 20.24 24.13
CA LEU A 75 -12.03 21.01 24.63
C LEU A 75 -13.38 20.46 24.15
N GLN A 76 -13.39 19.58 23.15
CA GLN A 76 -14.60 18.90 22.66
C GLN A 76 -14.84 17.56 23.33
N ALA A 77 -13.99 17.17 24.29
CA ALA A 77 -14.13 15.91 24.98
C ALA A 77 -15.43 15.84 25.80
N GLU A 78 -16.04 14.65 25.83
CA GLU A 78 -17.30 14.44 26.52
C GLU A 78 -17.11 14.66 28.02
N LYS A 79 -17.88 15.56 28.63
CA LYS A 79 -17.94 15.80 30.10
C LYS A 79 -16.79 16.63 30.68
N ILE A 80 -16.07 17.43 29.89
CA ILE A 80 -15.21 18.47 30.48
C ILE A 80 -16.07 19.57 31.12
N THR A 81 -15.85 19.81 32.41
CA THR A 81 -16.43 20.90 33.18
C THR A 81 -15.34 21.88 33.63
N PRO A 82 -15.69 23.13 34.00
CA PRO A 82 -14.72 24.09 34.53
C PRO A 82 -13.90 23.60 35.72
N ASP A 83 -14.42 22.65 36.51
CA ASP A 83 -13.76 22.11 37.71
C ASP A 83 -12.56 21.20 37.41
N HIS A 84 -12.39 20.81 36.14
CA HIS A 84 -11.27 19.99 35.67
C HIS A 84 -10.04 20.82 35.27
N TYR A 85 -10.16 22.13 35.04
CA TYR A 85 -9.01 22.97 34.68
C TYR A 85 -7.98 23.03 35.82
N GLY A 86 -6.69 22.97 35.47
CA GLY A 86 -5.60 22.99 36.45
C GLY A 86 -5.43 21.70 37.27
N LYS A 87 -6.22 20.65 37.01
CA LYS A 87 -6.08 19.33 37.63
C LYS A 87 -5.62 18.28 36.60
N PRO A 88 -4.94 17.20 37.03
CA PRO A 88 -4.62 16.09 36.15
C PRO A 88 -5.89 15.38 35.65
N ILE A 89 -5.97 15.16 34.34
CA ILE A 89 -7.06 14.45 33.67
C ILE A 89 -6.43 13.34 32.81
N THR A 90 -7.06 12.18 32.81
CA THR A 90 -6.71 11.08 31.90
C THR A 90 -7.63 11.13 30.69
N PHE A 91 -7.06 11.35 29.50
CA PHE A 91 -7.81 11.29 28.24
C PHE A 91 -7.67 9.91 27.59
N GLN A 92 -8.74 9.47 26.93
CA GLN A 92 -8.80 8.26 26.10
C GLN A 92 -9.33 8.63 24.71
N THR A 93 -8.58 8.31 23.65
CA THR A 93 -8.98 8.64 22.28
C THR A 93 -9.98 7.62 21.73
N SER A 94 -10.98 8.10 20.97
CA SER A 94 -11.95 7.23 20.29
C SER A 94 -11.33 6.39 19.15
N LEU A 95 -10.31 6.93 18.48
CA LEU A 95 -9.58 6.26 17.41
C LEU A 95 -8.27 5.67 17.94
N PHE A 96 -8.03 4.40 17.62
CA PHE A 96 -6.76 3.73 17.90
C PHE A 96 -5.95 3.53 16.61
N PRO A 97 -4.68 3.96 16.57
CA PRO A 97 -3.86 3.92 15.37
C PRO A 97 -3.32 2.51 15.11
N ASN A 98 -3.74 1.89 14.00
CA ASN A 98 -3.15 0.65 13.47
C ASN A 98 -1.86 0.94 12.68
N ALA A 99 -0.89 1.53 13.37
CA ALA A 99 0.33 2.06 12.78
C ALA A 99 1.36 0.98 12.43
N LYS A 100 2.12 1.18 11.35
CA LYS A 100 3.30 0.37 11.01
C LYS A 100 4.52 0.75 11.85
N LEU A 101 5.42 -0.21 12.02
CA LEU A 101 6.62 -0.07 12.84
C LEU A 101 7.46 1.15 12.42
N GLY A 102 7.80 2.00 13.39
CA GLY A 102 8.59 3.21 13.19
C GLY A 102 7.82 4.40 12.58
N SER A 103 6.51 4.27 12.34
CA SER A 103 5.71 5.33 11.70
C SER A 103 4.77 6.08 12.64
N PHE A 104 4.53 5.60 13.86
CA PHE A 104 3.63 6.26 14.81
C PHE A 104 4.34 7.44 15.50
N TRP A 105 3.76 8.62 15.36
CA TRP A 105 4.18 9.84 16.02
C TRP A 105 2.99 10.52 16.66
N MET A 106 3.23 11.15 17.81
CA MET A 106 2.24 11.97 18.48
C MET A 106 2.83 13.35 18.74
N SER A 107 2.07 14.39 18.44
CA SER A 107 2.40 15.79 18.68
C SER A 107 1.23 16.48 19.38
N TRP A 108 1.49 17.62 19.99
CA TRP A 108 0.47 18.39 20.71
C TRP A 108 0.82 19.87 20.70
N THR A 109 -0.15 20.72 21.02
CA THR A 109 0.04 22.16 21.11
C THR A 109 1.12 22.54 22.14
N ASN A 110 1.98 23.52 21.84
CA ASN A 110 3.15 23.91 22.67
C ASN A 110 2.84 24.21 24.16
N ASN A 111 1.60 24.57 24.49
CA ASN A 111 1.19 24.89 25.86
C ASN A 111 0.59 23.70 26.62
N LEU A 112 0.71 22.49 26.06
CA LEU A 112 0.22 21.25 26.65
C LEU A 112 1.41 20.37 27.03
N ALA A 113 1.35 19.75 28.21
CA ALA A 113 2.30 18.73 28.63
C ALA A 113 1.57 17.40 28.78
N LEU A 114 2.02 16.38 28.04
CA LEU A 114 1.48 15.02 28.13
C LEU A 114 2.40 14.14 28.97
N SER A 115 1.81 13.28 29.79
CA SER A 115 2.49 12.28 30.60
C SER A 115 1.73 10.96 30.55
N ASN A 116 2.33 9.86 31.03
CA ASN A 116 1.68 8.54 31.07
C ASN A 116 1.02 8.08 29.76
N ILE A 117 1.65 8.40 28.63
CA ILE A 117 1.17 8.03 27.30
C ILE A 117 1.31 6.51 27.15
N LYS A 118 0.19 5.82 26.95
CA LYS A 118 0.15 4.36 26.81
C LYS A 118 -1.00 3.91 25.93
N SER A 119 -0.80 2.80 25.23
CA SER A 119 -1.89 2.05 24.62
C SER A 119 -2.50 1.11 25.66
N THR A 120 -3.83 1.06 25.75
CA THR A 120 -4.54 0.16 26.67
C THR A 120 -5.92 -0.20 26.12
N TYR A 121 -6.63 -1.12 26.75
CA TYR A 121 -8.05 -1.33 26.50
C TYR A 121 -8.88 -0.47 27.45
N ALA A 122 -9.98 0.09 26.94
CA ALA A 122 -11.02 0.74 27.74
C ALA A 122 -12.35 0.01 27.53
N ALA A 123 -13.06 -0.21 28.64
CA ALA A 123 -14.39 -0.82 28.63
C ALA A 123 -15.41 0.19 28.08
N ASN A 124 -16.00 -0.12 26.94
CA ASN A 124 -17.08 0.65 26.35
C ASN A 124 -18.42 -0.05 26.64
N LYS A 125 -19.31 0.62 27.36
CA LYS A 125 -20.63 0.11 27.72
C LYS A 125 -21.65 0.59 26.70
N THR A 126 -22.29 -0.35 26.00
CA THR A 126 -23.33 -0.05 25.01
C THR A 126 -24.62 -0.75 25.39
N GLN A 127 -25.75 -0.08 25.18
CA GLN A 127 -27.05 -0.73 25.26
C GLN A 127 -27.40 -1.35 23.91
N SER A 128 -27.78 -2.61 23.91
CA SER A 128 -28.18 -3.34 22.71
C SER A 128 -29.38 -4.22 22.99
N VAL A 129 -30.14 -4.54 21.94
CA VAL A 129 -31.25 -5.49 22.04
C VAL A 129 -30.71 -6.88 22.37
N ALA A 130 -31.36 -7.59 23.29
CA ALA A 130 -31.06 -8.98 23.59
C ALA A 130 -31.38 -9.87 22.37
N THR A 131 -30.38 -10.61 21.88
CA THR A 131 -30.48 -11.42 20.66
C THR A 131 -30.67 -12.93 20.91
N ASP A 132 -30.50 -13.37 22.16
CA ASP A 132 -30.69 -14.76 22.56
C ASP A 132 -31.45 -14.86 23.90
N ILE A 133 -31.96 -16.07 24.21
CA ILE A 133 -32.75 -16.32 25.42
C ILE A 133 -31.97 -15.99 26.70
N ASN A 134 -30.64 -16.17 26.71
CA ASN A 134 -29.82 -15.86 27.88
C ASN A 134 -29.68 -14.34 28.09
N GLU A 135 -29.53 -13.58 27.01
CA GLU A 135 -29.60 -12.12 27.03
C GLU A 135 -30.98 -11.63 27.47
N VAL A 136 -32.06 -12.26 27.00
CA VAL A 136 -33.43 -11.92 27.41
C VAL A 136 -33.64 -12.16 28.91
N ILE A 137 -33.16 -13.28 29.45
CA ILE A 137 -33.24 -13.57 30.89
C ILE A 137 -32.44 -12.55 31.70
N ARG A 138 -31.20 -12.23 31.29
CA ARG A 138 -30.34 -11.25 31.98
C ARG A 138 -30.91 -9.83 31.93
N ALA A 139 -31.51 -9.43 30.81
CA ALA A 139 -32.17 -8.14 30.66
C ALA A 139 -33.42 -7.99 31.55
N ASN A 140 -33.94 -9.09 32.08
CA ASN A 140 -35.15 -9.15 32.90
C ASN A 140 -34.88 -9.59 34.35
N ILE A 141 -33.63 -9.50 34.83
CA ILE A 141 -33.34 -9.71 36.26
C ILE A 141 -34.15 -8.71 37.09
N GLY A 142 -34.85 -9.21 38.10
CA GLY A 142 -35.80 -8.47 38.94
C GLY A 142 -37.24 -8.45 38.40
N ASN A 143 -37.48 -8.84 37.14
CA ASN A 143 -38.81 -8.83 36.53
C ASN A 143 -39.50 -10.19 36.63
N MET A 144 -40.83 -10.15 36.74
CA MET A 144 -41.68 -11.34 36.63
C MET A 144 -41.91 -11.69 35.16
N VAL A 145 -41.60 -12.92 34.80
CA VAL A 145 -41.74 -13.45 33.43
C VAL A 145 -42.45 -14.80 33.45
N ALA A 146 -43.04 -15.18 32.31
CA ALA A 146 -43.45 -16.55 32.10
C ALA A 146 -42.33 -17.30 31.36
N ILE A 147 -41.89 -18.44 31.88
CA ILE A 147 -40.78 -19.25 31.36
C ILE A 147 -41.31 -20.61 30.97
N GLU A 148 -41.00 -21.06 29.75
CA GLU A 148 -41.27 -22.41 29.28
C GLU A 148 -40.10 -23.33 29.61
N LEU A 149 -40.35 -24.30 30.48
CA LEU A 149 -39.38 -25.30 30.89
C LEU A 149 -39.61 -26.62 30.17
N ARG A 150 -38.53 -27.21 29.67
CA ARG A 150 -38.50 -28.59 29.16
C ARG A 150 -38.39 -29.55 30.35
N SER A 151 -39.36 -30.45 30.46
CA SER A 151 -39.31 -31.58 31.38
C SER A 151 -38.55 -32.76 30.76
N ASN A 152 -38.10 -33.70 31.59
CA ASN A 152 -37.38 -34.91 31.15
C ASN A 152 -38.22 -35.80 30.21
N ASP A 153 -39.55 -35.67 30.22
CA ASP A 153 -40.48 -36.40 29.34
C ASP A 153 -40.79 -35.67 28.02
N ASP A 154 -39.96 -34.72 27.60
CA ASP A 154 -40.15 -33.85 26.41
C ASP A 154 -41.45 -33.02 26.39
N LYS A 155 -42.17 -32.97 27.51
CA LYS A 155 -43.29 -32.05 27.71
C LYS A 155 -42.78 -30.69 28.17
N THR A 156 -43.39 -29.62 27.66
CA THR A 156 -43.10 -28.26 28.09
C THR A 156 -44.12 -27.79 29.12
N LYS A 157 -43.68 -26.97 30.07
CA LYS A 157 -44.54 -26.34 31.07
C LYS A 157 -44.20 -24.86 31.20
N TRP A 158 -45.22 -24.02 31.10
CA TRP A 158 -45.10 -22.61 31.44
C TRP A 158 -45.19 -22.44 32.96
N ILE A 159 -44.22 -21.73 33.52
CA ILE A 159 -44.23 -21.27 34.91
C ILE A 159 -44.10 -19.76 34.96
N GLU A 160 -44.73 -19.13 35.95
CA GLU A 160 -44.53 -17.72 36.25
C GLU A 160 -43.52 -17.61 37.38
N ALA A 161 -42.48 -16.81 37.18
CA ALA A 161 -41.44 -16.61 38.17
C ALA A 161 -40.76 -15.26 37.97
N THR A 162 -40.24 -14.71 39.07
CA THR A 162 -39.34 -13.55 39.05
C THR A 162 -37.91 -14.05 38.87
N ILE A 163 -37.19 -13.48 37.89
CA ILE A 163 -35.76 -13.79 37.69
C ILE A 163 -34.98 -13.08 38.79
N LEU A 164 -34.33 -13.82 39.68
CA LEU A 164 -33.57 -13.23 40.78
C LEU A 164 -32.14 -12.88 40.36
N ASP A 165 -31.43 -13.81 39.73
CA ASP A 165 -30.05 -13.62 39.32
C ASP A 165 -29.59 -14.69 38.31
N VAL A 166 -28.58 -14.35 37.51
CA VAL A 166 -27.78 -15.28 36.72
C VAL A 166 -26.33 -15.12 37.20
N PRO A 167 -25.80 -16.05 38.01
CA PRO A 167 -24.51 -15.88 38.66
C PRO A 167 -23.37 -15.70 37.67
N VAL A 168 -22.41 -14.84 38.00
CA VAL A 168 -21.14 -14.72 37.26
C VAL A 168 -20.11 -15.66 37.86
N VAL A 169 -19.53 -16.52 37.03
CA VAL A 169 -18.42 -17.40 37.36
C VAL A 169 -17.17 -16.55 37.51
N LYS A 170 -16.68 -16.41 38.76
CA LYS A 170 -15.40 -15.79 39.05
C LYS A 170 -14.29 -16.83 38.98
N ASN A 171 -13.65 -16.96 37.83
CA ASN A 171 -12.41 -17.72 37.68
C ASN A 171 -11.22 -16.80 37.97
N GLU A 172 -11.02 -16.43 39.23
CA GLU A 172 -9.84 -15.68 39.64
C GLU A 172 -8.80 -16.66 40.18
N ASN A 173 -7.81 -17.02 39.36
CA ASN A 173 -6.59 -17.64 39.86
C ASN A 173 -5.66 -16.52 40.33
N PRO A 174 -5.41 -16.35 41.64
CA PRO A 174 -4.60 -15.23 42.16
C PRO A 174 -3.14 -15.27 41.68
N ASN A 175 -2.68 -16.41 41.14
CA ASN A 175 -1.31 -16.58 40.63
C ASN A 175 -1.17 -16.36 39.12
N GLU A 176 -2.26 -16.09 38.39
CA GLU A 176 -2.18 -15.77 36.96
C GLU A 176 -2.13 -14.27 36.72
N PRO A 177 -1.23 -13.79 35.83
CA PRO A 177 -1.19 -12.38 35.47
C PRO A 177 -2.55 -11.98 34.88
N ARG A 178 -3.13 -10.90 35.42
CA ARG A 178 -4.42 -10.38 34.92
C ARG A 178 -4.30 -10.08 33.43
N PRO A 179 -5.15 -10.68 32.57
CA PRO A 179 -5.07 -10.41 31.14
C PRO A 179 -5.38 -8.93 30.85
N LEU A 180 -4.69 -8.37 29.86
CA LEU A 180 -4.90 -6.97 29.41
C LEU A 180 -6.34 -6.71 28.94
N ILE A 181 -7.01 -7.76 28.45
CA ILE A 181 -8.44 -7.77 28.13
C ILE A 181 -9.11 -8.63 29.20
N GLN A 182 -9.98 -8.04 30.01
CA GLN A 182 -10.86 -8.86 30.85
C GLN A 182 -11.84 -9.58 29.93
N PRO A 183 -11.92 -10.93 29.97
CA PRO A 183 -12.93 -11.64 29.19
C PRO A 183 -14.33 -11.15 29.62
N PRO A 184 -15.32 -11.19 28.71
CA PRO A 184 -16.69 -10.90 29.11
C PRO A 184 -17.07 -11.80 30.30
N PRO A 185 -17.90 -11.29 31.24
CA PRO A 185 -18.31 -12.05 32.41
C PRO A 185 -18.85 -13.40 31.97
N GLN A 186 -18.26 -14.48 32.48
CA GLN A 186 -18.74 -15.83 32.24
C GLN A 186 -19.91 -16.07 33.16
N TYR A 187 -21.08 -16.36 32.60
CA TYR A 187 -22.27 -16.63 33.40
C TYR A 187 -22.38 -18.13 33.67
N ALA A 188 -22.84 -18.48 34.88
CA ALA A 188 -23.13 -19.86 35.23
C ALA A 188 -24.29 -20.36 34.36
N ASN A 189 -24.32 -21.67 34.09
CA ASN A 189 -25.38 -22.29 33.31
C ASN A 189 -26.66 -22.53 34.13
N ILE A 190 -26.92 -21.67 35.14
CA ILE A 190 -28.05 -21.73 36.05
C ILE A 190 -28.68 -20.33 36.18
N VAL A 191 -30.00 -20.29 36.35
CA VAL A 191 -30.75 -19.09 36.69
C VAL A 191 -31.51 -19.33 38.00
N TYR A 192 -31.48 -18.34 38.89
CA TYR A 192 -32.30 -18.35 40.10
C TYR A 192 -33.65 -17.69 39.81
N LEU A 193 -34.71 -18.42 40.11
CA LEU A 193 -36.08 -18.00 39.90
C LEU A 193 -36.84 -18.02 41.24
N HIS A 194 -37.69 -17.04 41.47
CA HIS A 194 -38.61 -17.00 42.61
C HIS A 194 -40.04 -17.23 42.13
N ASN A 195 -40.71 -18.23 42.71
CA ASN A 195 -42.13 -18.52 42.48
C ASN A 195 -42.83 -18.78 43.82
N ASP A 196 -44.12 -19.13 43.77
CA ASP A 196 -44.94 -19.40 44.97
C ASP A 196 -44.39 -20.52 45.87
N ASN A 197 -43.51 -21.39 45.35
CA ASN A 197 -42.85 -22.47 46.09
C ASN A 197 -41.45 -22.09 46.62
N GLY A 198 -41.04 -20.83 46.46
CA GLY A 198 -39.75 -20.30 46.91
C GLY A 198 -38.72 -20.11 45.79
N VAL A 199 -37.44 -20.10 46.16
CA VAL A 199 -36.33 -19.90 45.23
C VAL A 199 -35.89 -21.23 44.63
N SER A 200 -35.87 -21.33 43.31
CA SER A 200 -35.42 -22.50 42.55
C SER A 200 -34.26 -22.14 41.64
N ALA A 201 -33.23 -22.98 41.60
CA ALA A 201 -32.16 -22.89 40.61
C ALA A 201 -32.48 -23.81 39.43
N ILE A 202 -32.53 -23.26 38.22
CA ILE A 202 -32.86 -24.01 37.00
C ILE A 202 -31.71 -23.91 36.02
N TYR A 203 -31.38 -25.02 35.36
CA TYR A 203 -30.37 -25.00 34.32
C TYR A 203 -30.86 -24.24 33.08
N MET A 204 -29.99 -23.42 32.50
CA MET A 204 -30.35 -22.57 31.36
C MET A 204 -30.83 -23.37 30.15
N HIS A 205 -30.26 -24.55 29.90
CA HIS A 205 -30.66 -25.44 28.80
C HIS A 205 -32.09 -26.00 28.93
N GLN A 206 -32.69 -25.93 30.11
CA GLN A 206 -34.08 -26.34 30.33
C GLN A 206 -35.07 -25.26 29.91
N ILE A 207 -34.63 -24.02 29.71
CA ILE A 207 -35.49 -22.91 29.31
C ILE A 207 -35.58 -22.88 27.78
N GLN A 208 -36.79 -23.09 27.26
CA GLN A 208 -37.04 -23.08 25.82
C GLN A 208 -37.55 -21.75 25.31
N SER A 209 -38.30 -21.01 26.12
CA SER A 209 -38.92 -19.74 25.75
C SER A 209 -39.18 -18.88 26.97
N VAL A 210 -39.16 -17.57 26.77
CA VAL A 210 -39.46 -16.56 27.79
C VAL A 210 -40.50 -15.61 27.24
N ARG A 211 -41.56 -15.34 28.01
CA ARG A 211 -42.62 -14.41 27.67
C ARG A 211 -42.65 -13.28 28.70
N ILE A 212 -42.45 -12.06 28.22
CA ILE A 212 -42.47 -10.83 29.02
C ILE A 212 -43.90 -10.30 28.98
N LYS A 213 -44.59 -10.29 30.13
CA LYS A 213 -46.03 -10.00 30.18
C LYS A 213 -46.40 -8.52 30.09
N GLN A 214 -45.45 -7.61 30.30
CA GLN A 214 -45.70 -6.17 30.43
C GLN A 214 -44.61 -5.32 29.77
N SER A 215 -44.26 -5.62 28.52
CA SER A 215 -43.33 -4.77 27.77
C SER A 215 -43.68 -4.75 26.29
N ASP A 216 -43.97 -3.55 25.77
CA ASP A 216 -44.09 -3.29 24.33
C ASP A 216 -42.72 -3.03 23.69
N THR A 217 -41.66 -2.96 24.49
CA THR A 217 -40.28 -2.76 24.04
C THR A 217 -39.45 -4.04 24.14
N LEU A 218 -38.51 -4.19 23.21
CA LEU A 218 -37.56 -5.30 23.21
C LEU A 218 -36.62 -5.20 24.43
N PRO A 219 -36.29 -6.32 25.09
CA PRO A 219 -35.37 -6.32 26.22
C PRO A 219 -33.98 -5.82 25.81
N MET A 220 -33.46 -4.84 26.56
CA MET A 220 -32.15 -4.24 26.33
C MET A 220 -31.14 -4.77 27.35
N ILE A 221 -29.91 -5.03 26.91
CA ILE A 221 -28.80 -5.46 27.77
C ILE A 221 -27.60 -4.52 27.58
N GLU A 222 -26.91 -4.24 28.68
CA GLU A 222 -25.61 -3.59 28.65
C GLU A 222 -24.54 -4.58 28.19
N LYS A 223 -23.92 -4.33 27.04
CA LYS A 223 -22.76 -5.04 26.54
C LYS A 223 -21.51 -4.23 26.84
N VAL A 224 -20.54 -4.88 27.49
CA VAL A 224 -19.21 -4.32 27.74
C VAL A 224 -18.28 -4.80 26.64
N GLU A 225 -17.82 -3.89 25.80
CA GLU A 225 -16.86 -4.15 24.74
C GLU A 225 -15.52 -3.48 25.08
N ASN A 226 -14.44 -4.25 25.17
CA ASN A 226 -13.11 -3.70 25.39
C ASN A 226 -12.52 -3.20 24.07
N LYS A 227 -12.36 -1.89 23.91
CA LYS A 227 -11.76 -1.28 22.72
C LYS A 227 -10.34 -0.80 23.01
N PRO A 228 -9.39 -0.98 22.08
CA PRO A 228 -8.07 -0.38 22.21
C PRO A 228 -8.21 1.15 22.17
N VAL A 229 -7.51 1.84 23.06
CA VAL A 229 -7.48 3.30 23.15
C VAL A 229 -6.05 3.78 23.39
N LEU A 230 -5.75 4.97 22.92
CA LEU A 230 -4.56 5.69 23.37
C LEU A 230 -4.95 6.50 24.60
N GLN A 231 -4.25 6.27 25.70
CA GLN A 231 -4.45 6.95 26.97
C GLN A 231 -3.26 7.86 27.27
N PHE A 232 -3.53 9.06 27.78
CA PHE A 232 -2.49 9.97 28.27
C PHE A 232 -3.05 10.88 29.38
N ASP A 233 -2.17 11.34 30.24
CA ASP A 233 -2.50 12.26 31.32
C ASP A 233 -2.01 13.67 30.97
N THR A 234 -2.85 14.67 31.21
CA THR A 234 -2.49 16.07 31.03
C THR A 234 -3.22 16.98 32.01
N ILE A 235 -2.72 18.21 32.14
CA ILE A 235 -3.39 19.28 32.86
C ILE A 235 -3.82 20.29 31.80
N LEU A 236 -5.13 20.48 31.66
CA LEU A 236 -5.63 21.51 30.75
C LEU A 236 -5.34 22.90 31.34
N PRO A 237 -4.61 23.77 30.63
CA PRO A 237 -4.62 25.18 30.95
C PRO A 237 -6.07 25.66 30.78
N GLY A 238 -6.53 26.57 31.65
CA GLY A 238 -7.90 27.10 31.59
C GLY A 238 -8.32 27.55 30.19
N ARG A 239 -9.62 27.68 29.93
CA ARG A 239 -10.13 28.05 28.60
C ARG A 239 -9.58 29.40 28.14
N ILE A 240 -8.73 29.39 27.10
CA ILE A 240 -8.24 30.60 26.42
C ILE A 240 -9.06 30.79 25.13
N ALA A 241 -9.62 31.98 24.92
CA ALA A 241 -10.41 32.28 23.74
C ALA A 241 -9.58 32.12 22.46
N GLY A 242 -10.07 31.34 21.50
CA GLY A 242 -9.42 31.12 20.19
C GLY A 242 -8.26 30.11 20.18
N VAL A 243 -7.92 29.50 21.32
CA VAL A 243 -6.86 28.47 21.40
C VAL A 243 -7.47 27.17 21.91
N SER A 244 -7.48 26.14 21.06
CA SER A 244 -7.86 24.78 21.47
C SER A 244 -6.62 23.93 21.68
N PRO A 245 -6.40 23.35 22.89
CA PRO A 245 -5.39 22.33 23.10
C PRO A 245 -5.73 21.07 22.30
N THR A 246 -4.86 20.72 21.37
CA THR A 246 -5.06 19.57 20.49
C THR A 246 -3.93 18.57 20.65
N VAL A 247 -4.28 17.30 20.47
CA VAL A 247 -3.33 16.19 20.35
C VAL A 247 -3.50 15.60 18.96
N GLN A 248 -2.39 15.46 18.25
CA GLN A 248 -2.35 14.93 16.89
C GLN A 248 -1.55 13.64 16.89
N THR A 249 -2.05 12.66 16.14
CA THR A 249 -1.33 11.42 15.82
C THR A 249 -1.09 11.35 14.33
N THR A 250 0.12 10.95 13.95
CA THR A 250 0.52 10.75 12.55
C THR A 250 1.07 9.34 12.43
N TYR A 251 0.56 8.55 11.49
CA TYR A 251 0.99 7.16 11.34
C TYR A 251 0.78 6.62 9.93
N LEU A 252 1.63 5.67 9.53
CA LEU A 252 1.41 4.88 8.32
C LEU A 252 0.48 3.71 8.64
N ALA A 253 -0.56 3.53 7.85
CA ALA A 253 -1.52 2.44 7.98
C ALA A 253 -1.78 1.76 6.63
N LYS A 254 -2.23 0.50 6.68
CA LYS A 254 -2.70 -0.25 5.52
C LYS A 254 -4.22 -0.21 5.46
N GLY A 255 -4.79 -0.22 4.26
CA GLY A 255 -6.25 -0.24 4.05
C GLY A 255 -6.80 1.02 3.41
N ILE A 256 -5.92 1.94 2.98
CA ILE A 256 -6.30 3.08 2.15
C ILE A 256 -5.29 3.23 1.02
N ALA A 257 -5.78 3.44 -0.20
CA ALA A 257 -4.95 3.59 -1.39
C ALA A 257 -5.70 4.32 -2.50
N TRP A 258 -4.96 4.71 -3.52
CA TRP A 258 -5.54 5.26 -4.74
C TRP A 258 -5.09 4.51 -5.98
N SER A 259 -5.97 4.46 -6.98
CA SER A 259 -5.76 3.78 -8.25
C SER A 259 -5.89 4.77 -9.41
N PRO A 260 -4.78 5.21 -10.03
CA PRO A 260 -4.82 6.02 -11.24
C PRO A 260 -5.29 5.23 -12.45
N SER A 261 -5.88 5.93 -13.43
CA SER A 261 -6.08 5.41 -14.78
C SER A 261 -6.25 6.57 -15.77
N TYR A 262 -5.91 6.33 -17.03
CA TYR A 262 -5.97 7.33 -18.09
C TYR A 262 -6.88 6.90 -19.23
N VAL A 263 -7.48 7.88 -19.89
CA VAL A 263 -8.07 7.76 -21.22
C VAL A 263 -7.27 8.65 -22.14
N VAL A 264 -6.83 8.11 -23.28
CA VAL A 264 -6.17 8.85 -24.35
C VAL A 264 -7.12 8.83 -25.55
N ASP A 265 -7.73 9.97 -25.83
CA ASP A 265 -8.65 10.13 -26.95
C ASP A 265 -7.90 10.68 -28.17
N ILE A 266 -7.97 9.93 -29.27
CA ILE A 266 -7.33 10.26 -30.54
C ILE A 266 -8.34 10.54 -31.66
N THR A 267 -9.59 10.83 -31.32
CA THR A 267 -10.67 11.15 -32.27
C THR A 267 -10.30 12.31 -33.19
N GLY A 268 -9.69 13.36 -32.64
CA GLY A 268 -9.24 14.53 -33.41
C GLY A 268 -7.93 14.36 -34.18
N MET A 269 -7.26 13.21 -34.06
CA MET A 269 -5.97 12.99 -34.72
C MET A 269 -6.13 12.72 -36.21
N THR A 270 -5.34 13.44 -37.00
CA THR A 270 -5.17 13.25 -38.45
C THR A 270 -3.67 13.19 -38.80
N GLU A 271 -3.31 12.98 -40.06
CA GLU A 271 -1.90 13.02 -40.49
C GLU A 271 -1.26 14.40 -40.25
N GLU A 272 -2.03 15.47 -40.45
CA GLU A 272 -1.59 16.85 -40.27
C GLU A 272 -1.71 17.32 -38.82
N ASN A 273 -2.61 16.71 -38.04
CA ASN A 273 -2.85 17.06 -36.65
C ASN A 273 -2.56 15.89 -35.70
N GLN A 274 -1.35 15.88 -35.13
CA GLN A 274 -0.90 14.87 -34.17
C GLN A 274 -1.21 15.28 -32.71
N GLN A 275 -2.43 15.78 -32.48
CA GLN A 275 -2.93 16.14 -31.15
C GLN A 275 -4.05 15.19 -30.73
N GLY A 276 -3.91 14.62 -29.55
CA GLY A 276 -4.98 13.92 -28.84
C GLY A 276 -5.25 14.60 -27.49
N SER A 277 -6.16 14.04 -26.71
CA SER A 277 -6.36 14.48 -25.33
C SER A 277 -6.08 13.33 -24.36
N ILE A 278 -5.62 13.67 -23.17
CA ILE A 278 -5.47 12.74 -22.06
C ILE A 278 -6.33 13.19 -20.91
N THR A 279 -7.17 12.28 -20.42
CA THR A 279 -7.96 12.45 -19.19
C THR A 279 -7.42 11.51 -18.14
N ALA A 280 -7.11 12.03 -16.96
CA ALA A 280 -6.65 11.26 -15.82
C ALA A 280 -7.72 11.22 -14.73
N LYS A 281 -7.86 10.07 -14.09
CA LYS A 281 -8.70 9.88 -12.91
C LYS A 281 -8.00 9.06 -11.85
N ALA A 282 -8.45 9.23 -10.61
CA ALA A 282 -8.10 8.42 -9.46
C ALA A 282 -9.35 7.76 -8.89
N VAL A 283 -9.23 6.51 -8.48
CA VAL A 283 -10.20 5.87 -7.58
C VAL A 283 -9.55 5.74 -6.22
N VAL A 284 -10.11 6.39 -5.19
CA VAL A 284 -9.68 6.18 -3.80
C VAL A 284 -10.44 4.98 -3.24
N VAL A 285 -9.70 4.03 -2.69
CA VAL A 285 -10.23 2.85 -2.00
C VAL A 285 -9.96 3.02 -0.52
N ASN A 286 -11.02 3.08 0.27
CA ASN A 286 -10.93 3.30 1.71
C ASN A 286 -11.57 2.13 2.46
N ASP A 287 -10.75 1.21 2.95
CA ASP A 287 -11.15 0.14 3.87
C ASP A 287 -10.60 0.39 5.30
N LEU A 288 -10.04 1.58 5.56
CA LEU A 288 -9.34 1.90 6.79
C LEU A 288 -10.25 2.56 7.83
N ILE A 289 -10.77 3.76 7.53
CA ILE A 289 -11.44 4.65 8.49
C ILE A 289 -12.43 5.57 7.78
N ASP A 290 -13.51 5.97 8.43
CA ASP A 290 -14.42 7.00 7.91
C ASP A 290 -13.68 8.33 7.71
N LEU A 291 -13.83 8.93 6.53
CA LEU A 291 -13.30 10.25 6.18
C LEU A 291 -14.47 11.22 6.10
N GLU A 292 -14.44 12.27 6.93
CA GLU A 292 -15.41 13.36 6.93
C GLU A 292 -14.67 14.68 6.68
N LYS A 293 -14.83 15.26 5.48
CA LYS A 293 -14.17 16.51 5.03
C LYS A 293 -12.65 16.49 5.22
N VAL A 294 -12.02 15.37 4.87
CA VAL A 294 -10.58 15.14 5.10
C VAL A 294 -9.75 15.65 3.93
N GLU A 295 -8.68 16.38 4.22
CA GLU A 295 -7.69 16.76 3.21
C GLU A 295 -6.96 15.52 2.69
N THR A 296 -6.95 15.32 1.38
CA THR A 296 -6.44 14.07 0.80
C THR A 296 -5.37 14.34 -0.23
N GLU A 297 -4.21 13.71 -0.06
CA GLU A 297 -3.12 13.79 -1.03
C GLU A 297 -2.89 12.43 -1.70
N LEU A 298 -2.85 12.42 -3.03
CA LEU A 298 -2.52 11.22 -3.80
C LEU A 298 -1.05 11.28 -4.19
N ILE A 299 -0.26 10.30 -3.72
CA ILE A 299 1.18 10.31 -3.94
C ILE A 299 1.50 9.50 -5.20
N SER A 300 2.11 10.18 -6.18
CA SER A 300 2.77 9.55 -7.32
C SER A 300 4.26 9.39 -7.05
N GLY A 301 4.68 8.15 -6.90
CA GLY A 301 6.07 7.74 -6.69
C GLY A 301 6.13 6.38 -6.00
N TYR A 302 7.33 5.89 -5.69
CA TYR A 302 7.54 4.64 -4.96
C TYR A 302 8.24 4.94 -3.63
N PRO A 303 7.50 5.06 -2.52
CA PRO A 303 8.14 5.25 -1.22
C PRO A 303 8.91 4.00 -0.83
N HIS A 304 10.06 4.17 -0.16
CA HIS A 304 10.78 3.06 0.44
C HIS A 304 10.30 2.82 1.88
N ILE A 305 9.35 1.89 2.05
CA ILE A 305 8.77 1.55 3.36
C ILE A 305 9.27 0.18 3.79
N GLN A 306 10.36 0.15 4.56
CA GLN A 306 11.03 -1.09 4.93
C GLN A 306 10.19 -2.02 5.83
N PHE A 307 9.44 -1.45 6.78
CA PHE A 307 8.72 -2.20 7.81
C PHE A 307 7.20 -2.24 7.57
N GLN A 308 6.77 -2.23 6.30
CA GLN A 308 5.35 -2.17 5.92
C GLN A 308 4.49 -3.33 6.46
N ASP A 309 5.12 -4.49 6.71
CA ASP A 309 4.46 -5.72 7.19
C ASP A 309 4.62 -5.94 8.71
N SER A 310 5.25 -5.00 9.42
CA SER A 310 5.44 -5.06 10.88
C SER A 310 4.57 -3.99 11.53
N GLU A 311 3.75 -4.39 12.51
CA GLU A 311 2.95 -3.44 13.30
C GLU A 311 3.83 -2.66 14.29
N SER A 312 3.37 -1.47 14.69
CA SER A 312 4.02 -0.63 15.69
C SER A 312 4.03 -1.30 17.06
N ALA A 313 5.06 -1.03 17.87
CA ALA A 313 5.10 -1.42 19.28
C ALA A 313 3.98 -0.78 20.12
N MET A 314 3.39 0.32 19.62
CA MET A 314 2.23 0.96 20.24
C MET A 314 0.93 0.20 19.98
N THR A 315 0.94 -0.82 19.12
CA THR A 315 -0.21 -1.73 18.98
C THR A 315 -0.29 -2.67 20.18
N LEU A 316 -1.49 -3.11 20.54
CA LEU A 316 -1.72 -4.00 21.69
C LEU A 316 -1.46 -5.49 21.36
N GLN A 317 -0.55 -5.76 20.44
CA GLN A 317 -0.16 -7.11 20.04
C GLN A 317 0.73 -7.76 21.11
N PRO A 318 0.58 -9.07 21.40
CA PRO A 318 1.47 -9.78 22.33
C PRO A 318 2.95 -9.68 21.94
N LEU A 319 3.84 -9.50 22.93
CA LEU A 319 5.28 -9.28 22.72
C LEU A 319 5.94 -10.37 21.88
N ASN A 320 5.59 -11.64 22.10
CA ASN A 320 6.14 -12.76 21.34
C ASN A 320 5.78 -12.67 19.85
N GLN A 321 4.53 -12.35 19.52
CA GLN A 321 4.09 -12.17 18.14
C GLN A 321 4.75 -10.93 17.51
N TYR A 322 4.89 -9.84 18.28
CA TYR A 322 5.59 -8.63 17.84
C TYR A 322 7.05 -8.93 17.48
N LEU A 323 7.81 -9.56 18.38
CA LEU A 323 9.22 -9.93 18.14
C LEU A 323 9.38 -10.87 16.94
N GLN A 324 8.49 -11.86 16.80
CA GLN A 324 8.46 -12.73 15.61
C GLN A 324 8.25 -11.95 14.31
N SER A 325 7.36 -10.96 14.29
CA SER A 325 7.09 -10.12 13.10
C SER A 325 8.30 -9.28 12.65
N ILE A 326 9.17 -8.88 13.59
CA ILE A 326 10.39 -8.13 13.29
C ILE A 326 11.48 -9.07 12.79
N MET A 327 11.60 -10.25 13.40
CA MET A 327 12.62 -11.24 13.05
C MET A 327 12.33 -11.89 11.70
N SER A 328 11.08 -12.23 11.39
CA SER A 328 10.67 -12.86 10.12
C SER A 328 10.90 -11.95 8.90
N ASN A 329 10.79 -10.64 9.09
CA ASN A 329 11.06 -9.64 8.05
C ASN A 329 12.54 -9.60 7.61
N ARG A 330 13.47 -10.14 8.41
CA ARG A 330 14.90 -10.28 8.02
C ARG A 330 15.17 -11.46 7.09
N GLU A 331 14.47 -12.58 7.24
CA GLU A 331 14.76 -13.81 6.49
C GLU A 331 14.09 -13.86 5.11
N MET A 332 12.90 -13.28 4.95
CA MET A 332 12.17 -13.27 3.67
C MET A 332 12.82 -12.38 2.59
N ARG A 333 13.77 -11.51 2.97
CA ARG A 333 14.38 -10.48 2.12
C ARG A 333 15.57 -10.92 1.26
N LYS A 334 16.07 -12.15 1.38
CA LYS A 334 17.10 -12.67 0.44
C LYS A 334 16.53 -13.02 -0.95
N ARG A 335 15.22 -12.82 -1.18
CA ARG A 335 14.52 -13.11 -2.44
C ARG A 335 13.49 -12.03 -2.79
N ILE A 336 13.91 -10.79 -3.05
CA ILE A 336 13.04 -9.85 -3.80
C ILE A 336 13.51 -9.86 -5.26
N PRO A 337 12.87 -10.63 -6.17
CA PRO A 337 13.18 -10.56 -7.59
C PRO A 337 12.56 -9.26 -8.16
N ARG A 338 13.09 -8.78 -9.29
CA ARG A 338 12.49 -7.71 -10.12
C ARG A 338 10.99 -7.92 -10.44
N SER A 339 10.46 -9.12 -10.22
CA SER A 339 9.05 -9.48 -10.37
C SER A 339 8.12 -8.73 -9.41
N ALA A 340 8.56 -8.30 -8.21
CA ALA A 340 7.67 -7.57 -7.28
C ALA A 340 7.28 -6.19 -7.84
N MET A 341 8.19 -5.53 -8.55
CA MET A 341 7.95 -4.26 -9.26
C MET A 341 7.04 -4.47 -10.47
N MET A 342 7.14 -5.63 -11.13
CA MET A 342 6.31 -6.00 -12.28
C MET A 342 4.92 -6.51 -11.89
N ASN A 343 4.78 -7.12 -10.70
CA ASN A 343 3.51 -7.57 -10.15
C ASN A 343 2.65 -6.40 -9.66
N GLN A 344 3.26 -5.33 -9.14
CA GLN A 344 2.55 -4.08 -8.89
C GLN A 344 2.03 -3.44 -10.19
N ALA A 345 2.70 -3.60 -11.33
CA ALA A 345 2.19 -3.11 -12.62
C ALA A 345 1.14 -4.06 -13.25
N ARG A 346 1.26 -5.39 -13.05
CA ARG A 346 0.38 -6.41 -13.64
C ARG A 346 -0.94 -6.63 -12.87
N GLY A 347 -0.98 -6.35 -11.57
CA GLY A 347 -2.21 -6.49 -10.76
C GLY A 347 -3.35 -5.55 -11.18
N TYR A 348 -3.10 -4.55 -12.01
CA TYR A 348 -4.05 -3.52 -12.43
C TYR A 348 -4.57 -3.66 -13.87
N ALA A 349 -4.15 -4.68 -14.63
CA ALA A 349 -4.45 -4.83 -16.06
C ALA A 349 -5.78 -5.54 -16.38
N GLY A 350 -6.66 -5.75 -15.40
CA GLY A 350 -7.76 -6.70 -15.51
C GLY A 350 -9.13 -6.20 -15.06
N MET A 351 -9.62 -5.08 -15.59
CA MET A 351 -11.08 -4.78 -15.62
C MET A 351 -11.39 -3.84 -16.79
N ALA A 352 -12.13 -4.35 -17.79
CA ALA A 352 -12.79 -3.54 -18.81
C ALA A 352 -14.31 -3.65 -18.59
N MET A 353 -15.00 -2.53 -18.47
CA MET A 353 -16.46 -2.43 -18.64
C MET A 353 -16.76 -1.28 -19.59
N ASP A 354 -17.74 -1.48 -20.45
CA ASP A 354 -18.33 -0.44 -21.29
C ASP A 354 -18.82 0.71 -20.40
N MET A 355 -18.33 1.92 -20.67
CA MET A 355 -18.74 3.13 -19.96
C MET A 355 -18.87 4.27 -20.95
N GLU A 356 -20.06 4.85 -20.99
CA GLU A 356 -20.34 6.11 -21.65
C GLU A 356 -19.70 7.23 -20.80
N MET A 357 -18.81 8.04 -21.39
CA MET A 357 -18.05 9.05 -20.65
C MET A 357 -18.98 10.15 -20.13
N ALA A 358 -19.10 10.25 -18.80
CA ALA A 358 -19.59 11.45 -18.15
C ALA A 358 -18.63 12.63 -18.40
N ALA A 359 -19.16 13.84 -18.49
CA ALA A 359 -18.39 15.06 -18.70
C ALA A 359 -17.23 15.19 -17.68
N ALA A 360 -16.00 15.33 -18.19
CA ALA A 360 -14.81 15.53 -17.38
C ALA A 360 -14.76 16.98 -16.83
N PRO A 361 -14.33 17.19 -15.58
CA PRO A 361 -14.17 18.54 -15.04
C PRO A 361 -13.08 19.29 -15.78
N GLN A 362 -13.29 20.59 -15.97
CA GLN A 362 -12.44 21.47 -16.78
C GLN A 362 -11.24 22.06 -16.02
N SER A 363 -11.13 21.85 -14.71
CA SER A 363 -10.01 22.38 -13.91
C SER A 363 -9.12 21.26 -13.38
N PRO A 364 -7.80 21.31 -13.61
CA PRO A 364 -6.88 20.32 -13.09
C PRO A 364 -6.81 20.41 -11.56
N VAL A 365 -6.73 19.25 -10.92
CA VAL A 365 -6.39 19.11 -9.51
C VAL A 365 -5.00 19.69 -9.27
N LYS A 366 -4.85 20.53 -8.24
CA LYS A 366 -3.56 21.12 -7.86
C LYS A 366 -2.61 20.05 -7.33
N GLY A 367 -1.32 20.27 -7.51
CA GLY A 367 -0.31 19.40 -6.92
C GLY A 367 1.03 20.07 -6.70
N GLU A 368 1.84 19.43 -5.85
CA GLU A 368 3.16 19.90 -5.43
C GLU A 368 4.20 18.77 -5.58
N THR A 369 5.43 19.14 -5.96
CA THR A 369 6.57 18.23 -5.99
C THR A 369 7.41 18.45 -4.74
N ILE A 370 7.66 17.39 -3.97
CA ILE A 370 8.60 17.40 -2.85
C ILE A 370 9.61 16.28 -3.09
N GLU A 371 10.87 16.66 -3.30
CA GLU A 371 11.95 15.75 -3.73
C GLU A 371 11.52 14.96 -5.00
N ASP A 372 11.50 13.62 -4.94
CA ASP A 372 11.13 12.73 -6.05
C ASP A 372 9.63 12.34 -6.07
N LEU A 373 8.81 12.87 -5.15
CA LEU A 373 7.38 12.54 -5.03
C LEU A 373 6.50 13.71 -5.49
N TYR A 374 5.43 13.36 -6.20
CA TYR A 374 4.39 14.32 -6.60
C TYR A 374 3.09 14.06 -5.86
N PHE A 375 2.45 15.10 -5.35
CA PHE A 375 1.25 15.04 -4.51
C PHE A 375 0.10 15.71 -5.25
N TYR A 376 -0.94 14.96 -5.64
CA TYR A 376 -2.20 15.53 -6.11
C TYR A 376 -3.10 15.84 -4.92
N GLN A 377 -3.59 17.07 -4.81
CA GLN A 377 -4.38 17.54 -3.66
C GLN A 377 -5.89 17.47 -3.96
N LEU A 378 -6.59 16.57 -3.27
CA LEU A 378 -8.05 16.51 -3.25
C LEU A 378 -8.58 17.25 -2.03
N ASP A 379 -9.39 18.28 -2.28
CA ASP A 379 -9.96 19.10 -1.21
C ASP A 379 -11.14 18.40 -0.52
N LYS A 380 -11.01 18.19 0.80
CA LYS A 380 -12.09 17.86 1.75
C LYS A 380 -13.04 16.75 1.27
N ILE A 381 -12.52 15.52 1.16
CA ILE A 381 -13.33 14.38 0.72
C ILE A 381 -14.14 13.79 1.88
N ASP A 382 -15.35 13.32 1.55
CA ASP A 382 -16.20 12.50 2.42
C ASP A 382 -16.26 11.08 1.85
N LEU A 383 -15.78 10.08 2.60
CA LEU A 383 -15.74 8.69 2.16
C LEU A 383 -15.71 7.75 3.36
N LYS A 384 -16.78 6.96 3.57
CA LYS A 384 -16.86 6.02 4.69
C LYS A 384 -15.92 4.84 4.48
N LYS A 385 -15.62 4.14 5.57
CA LYS A 385 -14.91 2.86 5.55
C LYS A 385 -15.72 1.84 4.74
N GLY A 386 -15.05 1.20 3.80
CA GLY A 386 -15.64 0.29 2.82
C GLY A 386 -16.13 0.98 1.54
N GLU A 387 -16.00 2.30 1.39
CA GLU A 387 -16.42 3.01 0.18
C GLU A 387 -15.26 3.24 -0.79
N ARG A 388 -15.64 3.50 -2.05
CA ARG A 388 -14.71 3.85 -3.13
C ARG A 388 -15.15 5.16 -3.77
N GLY A 389 -14.25 6.12 -3.86
CA GLY A 389 -14.53 7.43 -4.46
C GLY A 389 -13.88 7.56 -5.84
N TYR A 390 -14.61 8.12 -6.81
CA TYR A 390 -14.12 8.41 -8.15
C TYR A 390 -13.77 9.90 -8.25
N TYR A 391 -12.52 10.23 -8.54
CA TYR A 391 -12.00 11.59 -8.59
C TYR A 391 -11.32 11.84 -9.93
N PRO A 392 -11.92 12.62 -10.84
CA PRO A 392 -11.20 13.10 -12.00
C PRO A 392 -10.05 14.01 -11.55
N LEU A 393 -8.89 13.88 -12.19
CA LEU A 393 -7.70 14.67 -11.85
C LEU A 393 -7.47 15.81 -12.83
N PHE A 394 -7.47 15.52 -14.13
CA PHE A 394 -7.25 16.52 -15.16
C PHE A 394 -7.67 16.01 -16.53
N THR A 395 -7.88 16.94 -17.46
CA THR A 395 -7.93 16.67 -18.90
C THR A 395 -7.07 17.71 -19.61
N ASN A 396 -6.20 17.26 -20.51
CA ASN A 396 -5.31 18.13 -21.27
C ASN A 396 -5.13 17.63 -22.70
N ASP A 397 -4.99 18.56 -23.63
CA ASP A 397 -4.52 18.24 -24.97
C ASP A 397 -3.01 17.92 -24.94
N ILE A 398 -2.62 16.88 -25.66
CA ILE A 398 -1.26 16.38 -25.69
C ILE A 398 -0.81 16.05 -27.11
N PRO A 399 0.49 16.27 -27.44
CA PRO A 399 1.07 15.71 -28.64
C PRO A 399 1.05 14.18 -28.56
N ALA A 400 0.45 13.56 -29.58
CA ALA A 400 0.31 12.12 -29.70
C ALA A 400 0.65 11.71 -31.13
N ASN A 401 1.72 10.93 -31.29
CA ASN A 401 2.22 10.54 -32.61
C ASN A 401 1.99 9.05 -32.82
N SER A 402 1.40 8.68 -33.96
CA SER A 402 1.26 7.28 -34.34
C SER A 402 2.63 6.71 -34.75
N ILE A 403 3.03 5.60 -34.12
CA ILE A 403 4.27 4.90 -34.41
C ILE A 403 4.04 3.39 -34.45
N TYR A 404 4.65 2.72 -35.42
CA TYR A 404 4.67 1.27 -35.51
C TYR A 404 6.00 0.78 -34.97
N THR A 405 5.99 -0.33 -34.22
CA THR A 405 7.21 -0.87 -33.61
C THR A 405 7.35 -2.35 -33.89
N TRP A 406 8.54 -2.76 -34.31
CA TRP A 406 8.90 -4.16 -34.50
C TRP A 406 10.19 -4.45 -33.73
N ASN A 407 10.07 -5.31 -32.72
CA ASN A 407 11.20 -5.68 -31.86
C ASN A 407 11.61 -7.11 -32.17
N ILE A 408 12.83 -7.28 -32.65
CA ILE A 408 13.40 -8.56 -33.08
C ILE A 408 14.44 -8.98 -32.03
N PRO A 409 14.26 -10.16 -31.40
CA PRO A 409 15.19 -10.64 -30.37
C PRO A 409 16.56 -11.00 -30.97
N ASP A 410 17.51 -11.26 -30.10
CA ASP A 410 18.76 -11.89 -30.50
C ASP A 410 18.53 -13.38 -30.76
N PHE A 411 19.17 -13.90 -31.80
CA PHE A 411 19.12 -15.32 -32.16
C PHE A 411 20.36 -16.07 -31.65
N ILE A 412 21.31 -15.37 -31.03
CA ILE A 412 22.45 -15.99 -30.36
C ILE A 412 22.13 -16.12 -28.87
N ASP A 413 22.23 -17.34 -28.36
CA ASP A 413 21.96 -17.63 -26.97
C ASP A 413 23.13 -17.24 -26.04
N ALA A 414 22.98 -17.50 -24.73
CA ALA A 414 24.01 -17.19 -23.75
C ALA A 414 25.29 -18.04 -23.88
N TYR A 415 25.27 -19.09 -24.71
CA TYR A 415 26.37 -20.01 -24.96
C TYR A 415 26.96 -19.83 -26.37
N ASP A 416 26.67 -18.70 -27.01
CA ASP A 416 27.14 -18.33 -28.34
C ASP A 416 26.70 -19.31 -29.45
N ASN A 417 25.55 -19.97 -29.25
CA ASN A 417 24.92 -20.80 -30.27
C ASN A 417 23.86 -19.99 -31.01
N TYR A 418 23.87 -20.12 -32.33
CA TYR A 418 22.79 -19.61 -33.16
C TYR A 418 21.55 -20.51 -33.03
N ARG A 419 20.44 -19.92 -32.59
CA ARG A 419 19.12 -20.53 -32.58
C ARG A 419 18.33 -19.94 -33.74
N GLN A 420 18.03 -20.77 -34.74
CA GLN A 420 17.11 -20.35 -35.79
C GLN A 420 15.76 -19.95 -35.18
N PRO A 421 15.19 -18.80 -35.56
CA PRO A 421 13.82 -18.47 -35.20
C PRO A 421 12.88 -19.57 -35.70
N SER A 422 11.94 -20.00 -34.86
CA SER A 422 10.93 -20.96 -35.30
C SER A 422 10.06 -20.31 -36.39
N PRO A 423 9.70 -21.02 -37.47
CA PRO A 423 8.71 -20.52 -38.43
C PRO A 423 7.36 -20.15 -37.78
N GLU A 424 7.08 -20.70 -36.60
CA GLU A 424 5.88 -20.43 -35.82
C GLU A 424 5.97 -19.16 -34.95
N GLU A 425 7.15 -18.52 -34.82
CA GLU A 425 7.29 -17.26 -34.06
C GLU A 425 6.85 -16.07 -34.93
N PRO A 426 5.66 -15.49 -34.70
CA PRO A 426 5.14 -14.42 -35.55
C PRO A 426 5.97 -13.14 -35.40
N GLN A 427 6.28 -12.53 -36.53
CA GLN A 427 6.89 -11.19 -36.56
C GLN A 427 5.81 -10.13 -36.37
N ILE A 428 5.58 -9.77 -35.10
CA ILE A 428 4.50 -8.87 -34.73
C ILE A 428 4.96 -7.41 -34.80
N VAL A 429 4.28 -6.64 -35.65
CA VAL A 429 4.36 -5.18 -35.65
C VAL A 429 3.25 -4.62 -34.75
N TRP A 430 3.63 -3.80 -33.77
CA TRP A 430 2.69 -3.14 -32.87
C TRP A 430 2.41 -1.72 -33.32
N HIS A 431 1.13 -1.35 -33.42
CA HIS A 431 0.70 0.04 -33.51
C HIS A 431 0.65 0.64 -32.10
N SER A 432 1.37 1.75 -31.91
CA SER A 432 1.51 2.45 -30.63
C SER A 432 1.36 3.95 -30.83
N LEU A 433 1.13 4.66 -29.73
CA LEU A 433 1.24 6.11 -29.65
C LEU A 433 2.52 6.48 -28.90
N GLU A 434 3.28 7.42 -29.44
CA GLU A 434 4.28 8.17 -28.68
C GLU A 434 3.61 9.43 -28.14
N LEU A 435 3.41 9.49 -26.82
CA LEU A 435 2.75 10.58 -26.12
C LEU A 435 3.81 11.48 -25.48
N THR A 436 3.64 12.78 -25.57
CA THR A 436 4.53 13.75 -24.88
C THR A 436 3.78 14.42 -23.73
N ASN A 437 4.31 14.32 -22.52
CA ASN A 437 3.74 15.02 -21.37
C ASN A 437 4.01 16.52 -21.47
N LYS A 438 3.03 17.28 -21.92
CA LYS A 438 3.02 18.75 -21.94
C LYS A 438 2.15 19.37 -20.86
N THR A 439 1.69 18.57 -19.91
CA THR A 439 0.94 19.04 -18.75
C THR A 439 1.88 19.60 -17.68
N ASP A 440 1.34 20.31 -16.70
CA ASP A 440 2.13 20.89 -15.59
C ASP A 440 2.54 19.86 -14.53
N GLN A 441 2.15 18.60 -14.69
CA GLN A 441 2.35 17.55 -13.70
C GLN A 441 2.89 16.25 -14.33
N PRO A 442 3.69 15.47 -13.58
CA PRO A 442 4.14 14.17 -14.08
C PRO A 442 2.95 13.22 -14.22
N TRP A 443 3.04 12.28 -15.16
CA TRP A 443 2.11 11.16 -15.24
C TRP A 443 2.66 9.99 -14.45
N THR A 444 1.86 9.42 -13.58
CA THR A 444 2.24 8.23 -12.83
C THR A 444 2.07 6.98 -13.69
N THR A 445 2.82 5.91 -13.39
CA THR A 445 2.59 4.61 -14.04
C THR A 445 1.19 4.11 -13.73
N ALA A 446 0.36 3.92 -14.75
CA ALA A 446 -1.00 3.42 -14.63
C ALA A 446 -1.53 2.83 -15.96
N PRO A 447 -2.62 2.06 -15.92
CA PRO A 447 -3.36 1.67 -17.11
C PRO A 447 -3.87 2.91 -17.87
N ALA A 448 -3.76 2.86 -19.19
CA ALA A 448 -4.29 3.86 -20.09
C ALA A 448 -5.07 3.18 -21.23
N MET A 449 -6.26 3.68 -21.49
CA MET A 449 -7.13 3.20 -22.55
C MET A 449 -7.05 4.15 -23.73
N THR A 450 -6.89 3.63 -24.95
CA THR A 450 -6.97 4.43 -26.17
C THR A 450 -8.38 4.39 -26.72
N ILE A 451 -8.97 5.56 -26.95
CA ILE A 451 -10.31 5.74 -27.54
C ILE A 451 -10.19 6.50 -28.86
N LYS A 452 -11.03 6.11 -29.84
CA LYS A 452 -11.29 6.89 -31.04
C LYS A 452 -12.77 6.81 -31.41
N ASP A 453 -13.41 7.94 -31.66
CA ASP A 453 -14.83 8.06 -32.02
C ASP A 453 -15.75 7.33 -31.00
N GLY A 454 -15.42 7.44 -29.71
CA GLY A 454 -16.14 6.77 -28.62
C GLY A 454 -15.90 5.25 -28.52
N ARG A 455 -15.00 4.67 -29.31
CA ARG A 455 -14.69 3.23 -29.32
C ARG A 455 -13.32 2.95 -28.71
N ILE A 456 -13.24 1.90 -27.90
CA ILE A 456 -11.98 1.42 -27.33
C ILE A 456 -11.15 0.76 -28.43
N LEU A 457 -9.93 1.22 -28.62
CA LEU A 457 -8.98 0.63 -29.56
C LEU A 457 -8.00 -0.34 -28.87
N GLY A 458 -7.72 -0.12 -27.60
CA GLY A 458 -6.78 -0.92 -26.83
C GLY A 458 -6.52 -0.36 -25.44
N GLN A 459 -5.80 -1.13 -24.64
CA GLN A 459 -5.35 -0.76 -23.30
C GLN A 459 -3.93 -1.29 -23.08
N ASP A 460 -3.07 -0.45 -22.53
CA ASP A 460 -1.73 -0.82 -22.05
C ASP A 460 -1.36 0.11 -20.88
N SER A 461 -0.20 -0.09 -20.25
CA SER A 461 0.27 0.77 -19.17
C SER A 461 1.16 1.87 -19.71
N ILE A 462 0.87 3.13 -19.37
CA ILE A 462 1.89 4.19 -19.48
C ILE A 462 2.88 4.06 -18.32
N LYS A 463 4.15 4.43 -18.57
CA LYS A 463 5.19 4.51 -17.54
C LYS A 463 5.16 5.86 -16.84
N TYR A 464 5.88 5.97 -15.72
CA TYR A 464 6.11 7.27 -15.10
C TYR A 464 6.74 8.22 -16.13
N THR A 465 6.07 9.35 -16.39
CA THR A 465 6.41 10.27 -17.46
C THR A 465 6.52 11.67 -16.88
N PRO A 466 7.75 12.15 -16.57
CA PRO A 466 7.97 13.52 -16.12
C PRO A 466 7.42 14.54 -17.12
N VAL A 467 7.22 15.78 -16.65
CA VAL A 467 6.90 16.91 -17.52
C VAL A 467 7.95 17.03 -18.63
N ASN A 468 7.51 17.31 -19.85
CA ASN A 468 8.31 17.36 -21.09
C ASN A 468 8.95 16.03 -21.53
N SER A 469 8.66 14.91 -20.87
CA SER A 469 9.14 13.59 -21.28
C SER A 469 8.13 12.86 -22.16
N LYS A 470 8.60 11.79 -22.82
CA LYS A 470 7.79 10.96 -23.72
C LYS A 470 7.52 9.58 -23.12
N THR A 471 6.40 9.00 -23.51
CA THR A 471 6.04 7.62 -23.17
C THR A 471 5.38 6.95 -24.36
N ARG A 472 5.35 5.61 -24.37
CA ARG A 472 4.66 4.85 -25.41
C ARG A 472 3.48 4.12 -24.82
N LEU A 473 2.38 4.15 -25.57
CA LEU A 473 1.16 3.42 -25.27
C LEU A 473 0.85 2.48 -26.44
N LYS A 474 0.90 1.16 -26.23
CA LYS A 474 0.51 0.22 -27.29
C LYS A 474 -1.01 0.23 -27.44
N ILE A 475 -1.45 0.14 -28.69
CA ILE A 475 -2.87 0.06 -29.04
C ILE A 475 -3.21 -1.37 -29.45
N THR A 476 -2.65 -1.84 -30.56
CA THR A 476 -3.03 -3.11 -31.18
C THR A 476 -1.93 -3.65 -32.10
N GLN A 477 -2.06 -4.90 -32.55
CA GLN A 477 -1.19 -5.46 -33.57
C GLN A 477 -1.59 -4.94 -34.95
N ALA A 478 -0.61 -4.48 -35.71
CA ALA A 478 -0.82 -3.91 -37.04
C ALA A 478 -0.88 -5.00 -38.11
N LEU A 479 -2.04 -5.65 -38.24
CA LEU A 479 -2.23 -6.77 -39.19
C LEU A 479 -1.99 -6.38 -40.66
N SER A 480 -2.17 -5.10 -40.99
CA SER A 480 -1.91 -4.55 -42.33
C SER A 480 -0.46 -4.13 -42.56
N VAL A 481 0.44 -4.32 -41.59
CA VAL A 481 1.88 -4.08 -41.76
C VAL A 481 2.59 -5.41 -41.54
N LYS A 482 2.98 -6.04 -42.65
CA LYS A 482 3.67 -7.34 -42.62
C LYS A 482 5.16 -7.11 -42.43
N ALA A 483 5.76 -7.89 -41.53
CA ALA A 483 7.20 -7.92 -41.32
C ALA A 483 7.70 -9.37 -41.42
N GLU A 484 8.86 -9.57 -42.03
CA GLU A 484 9.52 -10.86 -42.15
C GLU A 484 11.03 -10.67 -41.94
N ILE A 485 11.66 -11.66 -41.32
CA ILE A 485 13.10 -11.70 -41.14
C ILE A 485 13.64 -13.02 -41.69
N GLN A 486 14.74 -12.93 -42.43
CA GLN A 486 15.51 -14.07 -42.88
C GLN A 486 16.99 -13.80 -42.63
N GLU A 487 17.69 -14.75 -42.00
CA GLU A 487 19.14 -14.67 -41.81
C GLU A 487 19.83 -15.89 -42.44
N GLN A 488 20.96 -15.65 -43.10
CA GLN A 488 21.75 -16.67 -43.78
C GLN A 488 23.24 -16.54 -43.44
N GLU A 489 23.90 -17.67 -43.22
CA GLU A 489 25.36 -17.73 -43.06
C GLU A 489 26.02 -17.51 -44.42
N ILE A 490 26.84 -16.45 -44.52
CA ILE A 490 27.56 -16.11 -45.76
C ILE A 490 28.96 -16.70 -45.76
N SER A 491 29.60 -16.75 -44.58
CA SER A 491 30.94 -17.35 -44.45
C SER A 491 31.23 -17.78 -43.03
N ARG A 492 32.14 -18.75 -42.89
CA ARG A 492 32.65 -19.23 -41.61
C ARG A 492 34.14 -19.49 -41.70
N GLN A 493 34.89 -18.95 -40.75
CA GLN A 493 36.30 -19.23 -40.55
C GLN A 493 36.45 -20.08 -39.29
N ARG A 494 36.80 -21.36 -39.48
CA ARG A 494 36.87 -22.32 -38.38
C ARG A 494 38.11 -22.10 -37.52
N GLY A 495 37.93 -22.14 -36.20
CA GLY A 495 39.00 -21.96 -35.22
C GLY A 495 39.81 -20.68 -35.38
N ALA A 496 39.15 -19.60 -35.85
CA ALA A 496 39.79 -18.35 -36.19
C ALA A 496 40.20 -17.51 -34.98
N GLN A 497 39.56 -17.71 -33.82
CA GLN A 497 39.89 -17.00 -32.59
C GLN A 497 39.99 -17.93 -31.40
N LYS A 498 40.91 -17.60 -30.49
CA LYS A 498 41.05 -18.26 -29.20
C LYS A 498 40.87 -17.22 -28.10
N ILE A 499 39.83 -17.40 -27.29
CA ILE A 499 39.56 -16.58 -26.12
C ILE A 499 39.58 -17.54 -24.93
N ASP A 500 40.49 -17.28 -23.99
CA ASP A 500 40.85 -18.20 -22.90
C ASP A 500 41.26 -19.60 -23.40
N GLN A 501 40.56 -20.64 -22.92
CA GLN A 501 40.77 -22.04 -23.31
C GLN A 501 39.82 -22.50 -24.43
N MET A 502 38.95 -21.61 -24.93
CA MET A 502 37.95 -21.93 -25.94
C MET A 502 38.37 -21.44 -27.33
N VAL A 503 38.08 -22.27 -28.34
CA VAL A 503 38.35 -21.98 -29.74
C VAL A 503 37.01 -21.68 -30.42
N TYR A 504 36.94 -20.52 -31.06
CA TYR A 504 35.74 -20.02 -31.70
C TYR A 504 35.90 -20.00 -33.21
N ASP A 505 34.82 -20.36 -33.90
CA ASP A 505 34.63 -20.04 -35.30
C ASP A 505 34.14 -18.60 -35.41
N VAL A 506 34.61 -17.86 -36.42
CA VAL A 506 34.05 -16.56 -36.79
C VAL A 506 33.04 -16.79 -37.90
N VAL A 507 31.78 -16.45 -37.67
CA VAL A 507 30.68 -16.60 -38.63
C VAL A 507 30.21 -15.21 -39.07
N THR A 508 30.05 -15.02 -40.37
CA THR A 508 29.42 -13.82 -40.95
C THR A 508 28.01 -14.16 -41.38
N MET A 509 27.03 -13.45 -40.83
CA MET A 509 25.61 -13.56 -41.18
C MET A 509 25.18 -12.37 -42.02
N GLU A 510 24.29 -12.62 -42.97
CA GLU A 510 23.49 -11.59 -43.64
C GLU A 510 22.02 -11.78 -43.25
N GLY A 511 21.42 -10.73 -42.69
CA GLY A 511 20.00 -10.65 -42.42
C GLY A 511 19.28 -9.77 -43.43
N THR A 512 18.08 -10.17 -43.81
CA THR A 512 17.15 -9.40 -44.64
C THR A 512 15.86 -9.18 -43.85
N LEU A 513 15.48 -7.92 -43.67
CA LEU A 513 14.21 -7.50 -43.11
C LEU A 513 13.29 -7.09 -44.27
N ALA A 514 12.19 -7.80 -44.45
CA ALA A 514 11.20 -7.47 -45.47
C ALA A 514 9.95 -6.86 -44.82
N LEU A 515 9.53 -5.70 -45.32
CA LEU A 515 8.42 -4.93 -44.78
C LEU A 515 7.41 -4.63 -45.87
N THR A 516 6.12 -4.78 -45.57
CA THR A 516 5.04 -4.43 -46.50
C THR A 516 3.94 -3.69 -45.77
N ASN A 517 3.64 -2.47 -46.21
CA ASN A 517 2.51 -1.69 -45.74
C ASN A 517 1.31 -1.89 -46.67
N MET A 518 0.28 -2.57 -46.18
CA MET A 518 -0.96 -2.83 -46.92
C MET A 518 -2.04 -1.77 -46.63
N LYS A 519 -1.72 -0.73 -45.87
CA LYS A 519 -2.61 0.42 -45.65
C LYS A 519 -2.58 1.35 -46.86
N ASN A 520 -3.53 2.28 -46.90
CA ASN A 520 -3.56 3.36 -47.90
C ASN A 520 -2.63 4.52 -47.53
N ASP A 521 -2.18 4.59 -46.27
CA ASP A 521 -1.43 5.68 -45.69
C ASP A 521 -0.03 5.23 -45.30
N ALA A 522 0.96 6.12 -45.40
CA ALA A 522 2.33 5.84 -45.02
C ALA A 522 2.44 5.60 -43.51
N VAL A 523 3.41 4.77 -43.10
CA VAL A 523 3.61 4.46 -41.67
C VAL A 523 5.05 4.72 -41.24
N ASN A 524 5.20 5.37 -40.09
CA ASN A 524 6.49 5.50 -39.42
C ASN A 524 6.73 4.25 -38.56
N LEU A 525 7.74 3.47 -38.93
CA LEU A 525 8.10 2.21 -38.30
C LEU A 525 9.48 2.31 -37.62
N GLU A 526 9.52 1.95 -36.33
CA GLU A 526 10.77 1.77 -35.59
C GLU A 526 11.06 0.27 -35.47
N ILE A 527 12.23 -0.13 -35.98
CA ILE A 527 12.70 -1.52 -35.90
C ILE A 527 13.83 -1.56 -34.88
N THR A 528 13.76 -2.48 -33.92
CA THR A 528 14.85 -2.72 -32.98
C THR A 528 15.31 -4.17 -33.11
N LYS A 529 16.59 -4.39 -33.44
CA LYS A 529 17.21 -5.72 -33.48
C LYS A 529 18.34 -5.79 -32.46
N LEU A 530 18.33 -6.83 -31.62
CA LEU A 530 19.49 -7.17 -30.81
C LEU A 530 20.39 -8.14 -31.58
N VAL A 531 21.69 -7.85 -31.62
CA VAL A 531 22.71 -8.65 -32.30
C VAL A 531 23.87 -8.91 -31.34
N SER A 532 24.21 -10.18 -31.11
CA SER A 532 25.48 -10.55 -30.48
C SER A 532 26.56 -10.64 -31.54
N GLY A 533 27.52 -9.70 -31.52
CA GLY A 533 28.61 -9.64 -32.48
C GLY A 533 28.96 -8.22 -32.92
N GLU A 534 29.80 -8.15 -33.94
CA GLU A 534 30.25 -6.92 -34.59
C GLU A 534 29.42 -6.65 -35.86
N LEU A 535 28.79 -5.48 -35.93
CA LEU A 535 28.13 -5.01 -37.15
C LEU A 535 29.17 -4.72 -38.23
N VAL A 536 28.98 -5.30 -39.42
CA VAL A 536 29.84 -5.10 -40.59
C VAL A 536 29.25 -4.04 -41.51
N SER A 537 27.95 -4.15 -41.82
CA SER A 537 27.24 -3.20 -42.68
C SER A 537 25.74 -3.27 -42.40
N ALA A 538 25.00 -2.19 -42.67
CA ALA A 538 23.55 -2.20 -42.66
C ALA A 538 23.01 -1.12 -43.59
N ASP A 539 21.95 -1.46 -44.31
CA ASP A 539 21.14 -0.51 -45.08
C ASP A 539 20.38 0.43 -44.13
N GLU A 540 19.98 1.59 -44.64
CA GLU A 540 19.21 2.61 -43.89
C GLU A 540 19.89 3.12 -42.61
N GLN A 541 21.23 2.95 -42.51
CA GLN A 541 22.12 3.51 -41.48
C GLN A 541 21.52 3.48 -40.06
N PRO A 542 21.33 2.29 -39.45
CA PRO A 542 20.75 2.21 -38.12
C PRO A 542 21.62 2.87 -37.06
N GLU A 543 20.99 3.38 -36.02
CA GLU A 543 21.70 3.71 -34.78
C GLU A 543 22.18 2.41 -34.12
N ALA A 544 23.49 2.22 -34.04
CA ALA A 544 24.11 1.03 -33.46
C ALA A 544 24.66 1.32 -32.05
N ILE A 545 23.96 0.85 -31.03
CA ILE A 545 24.30 1.09 -29.62
C ILE A 545 24.93 -0.17 -29.04
N ARG A 546 26.24 -0.11 -28.72
CA ARG A 546 26.91 -1.18 -27.97
C ARG A 546 26.41 -1.19 -26.53
N THR A 547 25.93 -2.34 -26.08
CA THR A 547 25.37 -2.51 -24.76
C THR A 547 26.37 -3.18 -23.83
N PRO A 548 26.38 -2.86 -22.52
CA PRO A 548 27.21 -3.56 -21.54
C PRO A 548 26.69 -4.98 -21.23
N LEU A 549 25.48 -5.31 -21.69
CA LEU A 549 24.96 -6.67 -21.65
C LEU A 549 25.89 -7.57 -22.49
N GLY A 550 26.41 -8.63 -21.87
CA GLY A 550 27.38 -9.52 -22.52
C GLY A 550 28.84 -9.10 -22.42
N LEU A 551 29.22 -8.14 -21.57
CA LEU A 551 30.64 -7.76 -21.32
C LEU A 551 31.58 -8.92 -20.94
N GLY A 552 31.04 -10.03 -20.41
CA GLY A 552 31.79 -11.25 -20.11
C GLY A 552 31.61 -12.38 -21.13
N ARG A 553 30.96 -12.13 -22.27
CA ARG A 553 30.74 -13.10 -23.34
C ARG A 553 31.77 -12.91 -24.45
N ALA A 554 31.96 -13.94 -25.27
CA ALA A 554 32.80 -13.84 -26.46
C ALA A 554 32.25 -12.79 -27.45
N ASN A 555 30.92 -12.63 -27.51
CA ASN A 555 30.24 -11.65 -28.34
C ASN A 555 29.75 -10.44 -27.54
N SER A 556 30.14 -9.24 -27.97
CA SER A 556 29.51 -7.99 -27.51
C SER A 556 28.08 -7.88 -28.04
N GLN A 557 27.15 -7.36 -27.25
CA GLN A 557 25.78 -7.14 -27.74
C GLN A 557 25.59 -5.72 -28.26
N THR A 558 25.03 -5.60 -29.46
CA THR A 558 24.70 -4.34 -30.12
C THR A 558 23.21 -4.28 -30.38
N THR A 559 22.57 -3.17 -30.00
CA THR A 559 21.19 -2.87 -30.41
C THR A 559 21.22 -2.02 -31.67
N LEU A 560 20.60 -2.50 -32.74
CA LEU A 560 20.39 -1.76 -33.98
C LEU A 560 18.99 -1.17 -33.98
N LYS A 561 18.87 0.14 -34.25
CA LYS A 561 17.59 0.83 -34.36
C LYS A 561 17.44 1.53 -35.70
N TRP A 562 16.40 1.16 -36.45
CA TRP A 562 16.01 1.84 -37.68
C TRP A 562 14.75 2.67 -37.46
N LYS A 563 14.68 3.83 -38.11
CA LYS A 563 13.47 4.65 -38.23
C LYS A 563 13.12 4.75 -39.71
N ILE A 564 12.06 4.06 -40.11
CA ILE A 564 11.67 3.87 -41.50
C ILE A 564 10.37 4.59 -41.77
N HIS A 565 10.34 5.37 -42.85
CA HIS A 565 9.10 5.86 -43.43
C HIS A 565 8.66 4.86 -44.51
N LEU A 566 7.61 4.08 -44.23
CA LEU A 566 7.18 2.97 -45.07
C LEU A 566 5.94 3.36 -45.87
N GLU A 567 6.15 3.56 -47.18
CA GLU A 567 5.11 3.95 -48.13
C GLU A 567 4.02 2.86 -48.30
N PRO A 568 2.78 3.25 -48.65
CA PRO A 568 1.71 2.33 -49.00
C PRO A 568 2.05 1.39 -50.17
N GLY A 569 1.47 0.19 -50.14
CA GLY A 569 1.31 -0.68 -51.31
C GLY A 569 1.95 -2.07 -51.20
N MET A 570 1.20 -3.10 -51.63
CA MET A 570 1.67 -4.50 -51.61
C MET A 570 2.87 -4.79 -52.51
N LYS A 571 3.12 -3.95 -53.52
CA LYS A 571 4.25 -4.11 -54.45
C LYS A 571 5.53 -3.42 -53.95
N ASN A 572 5.42 -2.58 -52.92
CA ASN A 572 6.52 -1.77 -52.37
C ASN A 572 7.13 -2.46 -51.14
N ALA A 573 7.51 -3.73 -51.27
CA ALA A 573 8.17 -4.43 -50.19
C ALA A 573 9.58 -3.85 -49.98
N LEU A 574 9.77 -3.07 -48.92
CA LEU A 574 11.08 -2.56 -48.55
C LEU A 574 11.92 -3.71 -48.00
N GLN A 575 13.13 -3.87 -48.53
CA GLN A 575 14.11 -4.84 -48.03
C GLN A 575 15.30 -4.09 -47.44
N ILE A 576 15.56 -4.33 -46.15
CA ILE A 576 16.71 -3.77 -45.43
C ILE A 576 17.67 -4.92 -45.15
N LYS A 577 18.89 -4.84 -45.67
CA LYS A 577 19.92 -5.85 -45.41
C LYS A 577 20.90 -5.37 -44.34
N TYR A 578 21.38 -6.31 -43.54
CA TYR A 578 22.46 -6.06 -42.58
C TYR A 578 23.40 -7.26 -42.51
N LYS A 579 24.66 -7.00 -42.16
CA LYS A 579 25.70 -7.99 -41.99
C LYS A 579 26.36 -7.82 -40.65
N TYR A 580 26.58 -8.92 -39.96
CA TYR A 580 27.32 -8.92 -38.71
C TYR A 580 28.17 -10.18 -38.58
N LYS A 581 29.22 -10.08 -37.78
CA LYS A 581 30.13 -11.17 -37.45
C LYS A 581 29.97 -11.55 -35.99
N PHE A 582 29.95 -12.84 -35.71
CA PHE A 582 29.91 -13.33 -34.34
C PHE A 582 30.78 -14.57 -34.17
N LEU A 583 31.17 -14.81 -32.93
CA LEU A 583 31.93 -15.96 -32.49
C LEU A 583 30.97 -17.07 -32.07
N THR A 584 31.21 -18.29 -32.50
CA THR A 584 30.45 -19.46 -32.06
C THR A 584 31.39 -20.60 -31.70
N ASN A 585 30.99 -21.44 -30.74
CA ASN A 585 31.85 -22.51 -30.25
C ASN A 585 31.96 -23.62 -31.33
N GLY A 586 33.17 -23.79 -31.89
CA GLY A 586 33.44 -24.72 -32.99
C GLY A 586 33.39 -26.21 -32.61
N GLN A 587 33.19 -26.57 -31.34
CA GLN A 587 33.29 -27.95 -30.84
C GLN A 587 32.05 -28.84 -31.06
N ARG A 588 30.98 -28.35 -31.71
CA ARG A 588 29.74 -29.13 -31.96
C ARG A 588 29.36 -29.22 -33.44
N THR A 589 30.12 -29.95 -34.26
CA THR A 589 29.68 -30.21 -35.66
C THR A 589 30.10 -31.56 -36.27
N LYS A 590 30.36 -32.60 -35.47
CA LYS A 590 30.26 -33.99 -35.98
C LYS A 590 28.98 -34.69 -35.53
N ALA A 591 28.56 -34.52 -34.28
CA ALA A 591 27.38 -35.22 -33.74
C ALA A 591 26.03 -34.59 -34.13
N SER A 592 25.98 -33.30 -34.50
CA SER A 592 24.77 -32.60 -34.95
C SER A 592 24.50 -32.77 -36.45
N MET A 593 25.56 -32.79 -37.29
CA MET A 593 25.42 -33.08 -38.72
C MET A 593 24.91 -34.50 -38.98
N LEU A 594 25.36 -35.49 -38.20
CA LEU A 594 24.84 -36.86 -38.28
C LEU A 594 23.35 -36.96 -37.87
N ARG A 595 22.85 -36.06 -37.02
CA ARG A 595 21.45 -36.08 -36.58
C ARG A 595 20.49 -35.56 -37.66
N ASN A 596 20.90 -34.55 -38.44
CA ASN A 596 20.11 -34.04 -39.56
C ASN A 596 20.18 -34.95 -40.80
N GLN A 597 21.28 -35.68 -41.02
CA GLN A 597 21.34 -36.71 -42.09
C GLN A 597 20.50 -37.97 -41.77
N ILE A 598 20.27 -38.27 -40.49
CA ILE A 598 19.41 -39.41 -40.09
C ILE A 598 17.92 -39.04 -40.18
N GLN A 599 17.54 -37.76 -40.05
CA GLN A 599 16.16 -37.31 -40.24
C GLN A 599 15.74 -37.12 -41.70
N SER A 600 16.68 -37.09 -42.66
CA SER A 600 16.34 -37.07 -44.10
C SER A 600 16.26 -38.47 -44.72
N ILE A 601 16.39 -39.54 -43.91
CA ILE A 601 16.33 -40.95 -44.33
C ILE A 601 15.14 -41.68 -43.66
N TYR A 602 14.27 -40.95 -42.94
CA TYR A 602 13.01 -41.49 -42.39
C TYR A 602 11.80 -40.69 -42.84
#